data_AF-A0A0B3BLV1-F1
#
_entry.id   AF-A0A0B3BLV1-F1
#
_cell.length_a   1.000
_cell.length_b   1.000
_cell.length_c   1.000
_cell.angle_alpha   90.00
_cell.angle_beta   90.00
_cell.angle_gamma   90.00
#
_symmetry.space_group_name_H-M   'P 1'
#
loop_
_entity.id
_entity.type
_entity.pdbx_description
1 polymer ?
#
loop_
_entity_poly.entity_id
_entity_poly.type
_entity_poly.pdbx_seq_one_letter_code
_entity_poly.pdbx_strand_id
1 'polypeptide(L)'
;MREIVQNIEELTDSRELLESKPHPIESVSVYILLLLIISFLIWSYFSEKEIVVKANGIIRPYKDEFIISDKVTGNVERIYVTDGQKVKKGDALYVIEHKNLEF
;
A
#
# COMPACT_ATOMS: atom_id res chain seq x y z
N MET A 1 -32.79 41.48 -45.42
CA MET A 1 -32.80 40.24 -44.61
C MET A 1 -34.21 39.68 -44.73
N ARG A 2 -34.40 38.51 -45.36
CA ARG A 2 -35.72 37.89 -45.52
C ARG A 2 -35.91 36.89 -44.39
N GLU A 3 -37.02 36.98 -43.68
CA GLU A 3 -37.33 36.04 -42.61
C GLU A 3 -37.86 34.75 -43.22
N ILE A 4 -37.17 33.64 -42.93
CA ILE A 4 -37.56 32.30 -43.34
C ILE A 4 -38.52 31.81 -42.28
N VAL A 5 -39.81 31.96 -42.51
CA VAL A 5 -40.85 31.41 -41.63
C VAL A 5 -41.03 29.94 -42.03
N GLN A 6 -40.30 29.04 -41.36
CA GLN A 6 -40.51 27.60 -41.51
C GLN A 6 -41.80 27.19 -40.79
N ASN A 7 -42.69 26.53 -41.53
CA ASN A 7 -43.98 26.08 -41.05
C ASN A 7 -43.79 24.82 -40.18
N ILE A 8 -44.45 24.78 -39.02
CA ILE A 8 -44.35 23.67 -38.05
C ILE A 8 -44.79 22.31 -38.63
N GLU A 9 -45.50 22.31 -39.76
CA GLU A 9 -45.85 21.10 -40.50
C GLU A 9 -44.61 20.35 -41.04
N GLU A 10 -43.53 21.04 -41.41
CA GLU A 10 -42.26 20.39 -41.83
C GLU A 10 -41.58 19.64 -40.68
N LEU A 11 -41.88 19.97 -39.42
CA LEU A 11 -41.38 19.23 -38.26
C LEU A 11 -42.17 17.94 -37.98
N THR A 12 -43.37 17.82 -38.55
CA THR A 12 -44.25 16.65 -38.39
C THR A 12 -43.70 15.42 -39.12
N ASP A 13 -42.80 15.63 -40.09
CA ASP A 13 -42.07 14.59 -40.83
C ASP A 13 -41.14 13.74 -39.93
N SER A 14 -40.94 14.16 -38.68
CA SER A 14 -40.33 13.33 -37.63
C SER A 14 -41.12 12.04 -37.35
N ARG A 15 -42.40 11.96 -37.75
CA ARG A 15 -43.21 10.75 -37.64
C ARG A 15 -42.96 9.74 -38.76
N GLU A 16 -42.65 10.17 -39.99
CA GLU A 16 -42.30 9.23 -41.07
C GLU A 16 -40.96 8.53 -40.78
N LEU A 17 -40.02 9.21 -40.14
CA LEU A 17 -38.78 8.59 -39.64
C LEU A 17 -39.05 7.57 -38.52
N LEU A 18 -40.04 7.81 -37.66
CA LEU A 18 -40.49 6.88 -36.61
C LEU A 18 -41.34 5.71 -37.15
N GLU A 19 -42.08 5.91 -38.24
CA GLU A 19 -42.85 4.87 -38.94
C GLU A 19 -42.02 4.09 -39.98
N SER A 20 -40.84 4.60 -40.33
CA SER A 20 -39.87 3.85 -41.11
C SER A 20 -39.44 2.64 -40.28
N LYS A 21 -39.70 1.44 -40.83
CA LYS A 21 -39.42 0.15 -40.17
C LYS A 21 -38.11 0.24 -39.39
N PRO A 22 -38.10 0.03 -38.06
CA PRO A 22 -36.89 0.19 -37.27
C PRO A 22 -35.83 -0.71 -37.87
N HIS A 23 -34.77 -0.10 -38.39
CA HIS A 23 -33.68 -0.83 -39.00
C HIS A 23 -33.04 -1.67 -37.87
N PRO A 24 -32.71 -2.96 -38.08
CA PRO A 24 -32.28 -3.85 -37.00
C PRO A 24 -31.04 -3.36 -36.23
N ILE A 25 -30.33 -2.37 -36.78
CA ILE A 25 -29.19 -1.68 -36.16
C ILE A 25 -29.60 -0.89 -34.89
N GLU A 26 -30.81 -0.32 -34.82
CA GLU A 26 -31.23 0.49 -33.67
C GLU A 26 -31.31 -0.34 -32.39
N SER A 27 -31.93 -1.52 -32.47
CA SER A 27 -31.98 -2.48 -31.36
C SER A 27 -30.60 -3.01 -31.00
N VAL A 28 -29.75 -3.30 -31.99
CA VAL A 28 -28.38 -3.79 -31.77
C VAL A 28 -27.53 -2.79 -30.98
N SER A 29 -27.68 -1.49 -31.24
CA SER A 29 -26.96 -0.44 -30.52
C SER A 29 -27.27 -0.44 -29.01
N VAL A 30 -28.53 -0.67 -28.65
CA VAL A 30 -28.98 -0.76 -27.25
C VAL A 30 -28.40 -1.99 -26.56
N TYR A 31 -28.39 -3.14 -27.25
CA TYR A 31 -27.79 -4.37 -26.72
C TYR A 31 -26.28 -4.26 -26.52
N ILE A 32 -25.56 -3.59 -27.43
CA ILE A 32 -24.12 -3.35 -27.30
C ILE A 32 -23.81 -2.50 -26.07
N LEU A 33 -24.58 -1.42 -25.87
CA LEU A 33 -24.43 -0.57 -24.69
C LEU A 33 -24.69 -1.34 -23.39
N LEU A 34 -25.73 -2.18 -23.38
CA LEU A 34 -26.06 -3.03 -22.24
C LEU A 34 -24.94 -4.03 -21.93
N LEU A 35 -24.38 -4.67 -22.96
CA LEU A 35 -23.30 -5.64 -22.83
C LEU A 35 -22.03 -4.98 -22.26
N LEU A 36 -21.73 -3.74 -22.67
CA LEU A 36 -20.61 -2.96 -22.14
C LEU A 36 -20.78 -2.66 -20.64
N ILE A 37 -21.98 -2.29 -20.20
CA ILE A 37 -22.28 -2.06 -18.78
C ILE A 37 -22.11 -3.35 -17.98
N ILE A 38 -22.65 -4.47 -18.47
CA ILE A 38 -22.55 -5.77 -17.80
C ILE A 38 -21.09 -6.21 -17.71
N SER A 39 -20.32 -6.07 -18.79
CA SER A 39 -18.88 -6.38 -18.81
C SER A 39 -18.11 -5.54 -17.79
N PHE A 40 -18.42 -4.24 -17.68
CA PHE A 40 -17.81 -3.35 -16.70
C PHE A 40 -18.14 -3.75 -15.26
N LEU A 41 -19.39 -4.13 -14.98
CA LEU A 41 -19.80 -4.59 -13.65
C LEU A 41 -19.12 -5.91 -13.26
N ILE A 42 -19.02 -6.85 -14.21
CA ILE A 42 -18.28 -8.10 -14.01
C ILE A 42 -16.82 -7.76 -13.68
N TRP A 43 -16.15 -6.98 -14.53
CA TRP A 43 -14.76 -6.61 -14.32
C TRP A 43 -14.53 -5.88 -12.99
N SER A 44 -15.43 -4.97 -12.62
CA SER A 44 -15.36 -4.23 -11.36
C SER A 44 -15.53 -5.14 -10.14
N TYR A 45 -16.32 -6.21 -10.23
CA TYR A 45 -16.49 -7.15 -9.12
C TYR A 45 -15.24 -8.00 -8.88
N PHE A 46 -14.56 -8.41 -9.96
CA PHE A 46 -13.33 -9.20 -9.87
C PHE A 46 -12.09 -8.35 -9.57
N SER A 47 -12.20 -7.02 -9.59
CA SER A 47 -11.09 -6.13 -9.26
C SER A 47 -10.82 -6.18 -7.74
N GLU A 48 -9.81 -6.95 -7.34
CA GLU A 48 -9.34 -6.96 -5.96
C GLU A 48 -8.77 -5.59 -5.59
N LYS A 49 -9.35 -4.98 -4.56
CA LYS A 49 -8.79 -3.80 -3.93
C LYS A 49 -7.56 -4.22 -3.13
N GLU A 50 -6.38 -3.99 -3.68
CA GLU A 50 -5.12 -4.21 -2.96
C GLU A 50 -5.03 -3.22 -1.78
N ILE A 51 -5.35 -3.70 -0.57
CA ILE A 51 -5.21 -2.91 0.65
C ILE A 51 -3.77 -3.09 1.16
N VAL A 52 -2.89 -2.19 0.71
CA VAL A 52 -1.53 -2.08 1.25
C VAL A 52 -1.56 -1.32 2.58
N VAL A 53 -1.68 -2.04 3.69
CA VAL A 53 -1.51 -1.44 5.02
C VAL A 53 -0.03 -1.22 5.27
N LYS A 54 0.42 0.03 5.18
CA LYS A 54 1.78 0.43 5.56
C LYS A 54 1.90 0.41 7.09
N ALA A 55 2.30 -0.72 7.65
CA ALA A 55 2.64 -0.83 9.05
C ALA A 55 4.06 -0.26 9.28
N ASN A 56 4.17 0.86 9.99
CA ASN A 56 5.46 1.36 10.46
C ASN A 56 5.89 0.53 11.68
N GLY A 57 6.74 -0.46 11.48
CA GLY A 57 7.33 -1.27 12.54
C GLY A 57 8.72 -0.74 12.92
N ILE A 58 8.98 -0.60 14.21
CA ILE A 58 10.34 -0.34 14.73
C ILE A 58 10.97 -1.69 15.09
N ILE A 59 12.11 -2.01 14.48
CA ILE A 59 12.88 -3.22 14.81
C ILE A 59 13.55 -2.98 16.16
N ARG A 60 13.01 -3.59 17.22
CA ARG A 60 13.67 -3.63 18.52
C ARG A 60 14.42 -4.96 18.68
N PRO A 61 15.68 -4.95 19.14
CA PRO A 61 16.37 -6.18 19.50
C PRO A 61 15.59 -6.91 20.59
N TYR A 62 15.44 -8.23 20.43
CA TYR A 62 14.65 -9.11 21.32
C TYR A 62 15.22 -9.19 22.75
N LYS A 63 16.47 -8.78 22.95
CA LYS A 63 17.15 -8.82 24.24
C LYS A 63 17.59 -7.42 24.61
N ASP A 64 17.30 -7.05 25.85
CA ASP A 64 17.80 -5.83 26.47
C ASP A 64 19.32 -5.72 26.28
N GLU A 65 19.78 -4.51 25.96
CA GLU A 65 21.20 -4.18 25.94
C GLU A 65 21.74 -4.36 27.37
N PHE A 66 22.53 -5.41 27.59
CA PHE A 66 23.18 -5.64 28.87
C PHE A 66 24.34 -4.66 29.02
N ILE A 67 24.08 -3.51 29.65
CA ILE A 67 25.12 -2.56 30.05
C ILE A 67 25.93 -3.22 31.17
N ILE A 68 27.16 -3.62 30.85
CA ILE A 68 28.09 -4.18 31.83
C ILE A 68 28.68 -3.01 32.62
N SER A 69 28.10 -2.72 33.79
CA SER A 69 28.68 -1.80 34.76
C SER A 69 29.50 -2.58 35.77
N ASP A 70 30.74 -2.15 36.00
CA ASP A 70 31.52 -2.71 37.09
C ASP A 70 30.99 -2.23 38.45
N LYS A 71 31.19 -3.05 39.49
CA LYS A 71 30.84 -2.71 40.88
C LYS A 71 31.94 -1.95 41.58
N VAL A 72 33.16 -1.96 41.05
CA VAL A 72 34.35 -1.40 41.69
C VAL A 72 34.97 -0.35 40.77
N THR A 73 35.64 0.65 41.34
CA THR A 73 36.36 1.64 40.54
C THR A 73 37.84 1.23 40.48
N GLY A 74 38.36 0.95 39.29
CA GLY A 74 39.76 0.57 39.09
C GLY A 74 40.19 0.78 37.63
N ASN A 75 41.51 0.79 37.38
CA ASN A 75 42.05 0.92 36.03
C ASN A 75 41.90 -0.40 35.26
N VAL A 76 41.42 -0.34 34.01
CA VAL A 76 41.31 -1.51 33.14
C VAL A 76 42.72 -1.95 32.73
N GLU A 77 43.13 -3.15 33.17
CA GLU A 77 44.45 -3.70 32.86
C GLU A 77 44.46 -4.31 31.45
N ARG A 78 43.45 -5.12 31.13
CA ARG A 78 43.35 -5.86 29.86
C ARG A 78 41.91 -6.01 29.40
N ILE A 79 41.66 -5.79 28.11
CA ILE A 79 40.37 -6.01 27.44
C ILE A 79 40.48 -7.26 26.58
N TYR A 80 39.57 -8.22 26.76
CA TYR A 80 39.54 -9.51 26.05
C TYR A 80 38.44 -9.58 24.99
N VAL A 81 37.72 -8.47 24.78
CA VAL A 81 36.59 -8.38 23.85
C VAL A 81 36.85 -7.40 22.73
N THR A 82 36.37 -7.75 21.54
CA THR A 82 36.37 -6.90 20.35
C THR A 82 34.93 -6.61 19.92
N ASP A 83 34.70 -5.45 19.28
CA ASP A 83 33.37 -5.06 18.84
C ASP A 83 32.78 -6.11 17.87
N GLY A 84 31.58 -6.59 18.19
CA GLY A 84 30.89 -7.63 17.43
C GLY A 84 31.22 -9.08 17.82
N GLN A 85 32.10 -9.29 18.81
CA GLN A 85 32.43 -10.62 19.32
C GLN A 85 31.25 -11.22 20.11
N LYS A 86 30.83 -12.44 19.76
CA LYS A 86 29.80 -13.18 20.50
C LYS A 86 30.41 -13.80 21.75
N VAL A 87 30.02 -13.29 22.92
CA VAL A 87 30.44 -13.80 24.24
C VAL A 87 29.35 -14.65 24.88
N LYS A 88 29.74 -15.64 25.67
CA LYS A 88 28.84 -16.50 26.44
C LYS A 88 28.90 -16.14 27.93
N LYS A 89 27.89 -16.60 28.69
CA LYS A 89 27.87 -16.44 30.15
C LYS A 89 29.06 -17.17 30.76
N GLY A 90 29.97 -16.41 31.37
CA GLY A 90 31.18 -16.94 32.02
C GLY A 90 32.49 -16.49 31.36
N ASP A 91 32.44 -15.85 30.19
CA ASP A 91 33.64 -15.35 29.52
C ASP A 91 34.15 -14.07 30.21
N ALA A 92 35.46 -14.00 30.42
CA ALA A 92 36.11 -12.80 30.95
C ALA A 92 36.12 -11.72 29.86
N LEU A 93 35.48 -10.58 30.13
CA LEU A 93 35.36 -9.49 29.15
C LEU A 93 36.53 -8.50 29.26
N TYR A 94 36.89 -8.15 30.49
CA TYR A 94 38.03 -7.30 30.81
C TYR A 94 38.49 -7.60 32.24
N VAL A 95 39.75 -7.29 32.54
CA VAL A 95 40.35 -7.41 33.86
C VAL A 95 40.70 -6.02 34.35
N ILE A 96 40.36 -5.75 35.61
CA ILE A 96 40.61 -4.47 36.28
C ILE A 96 41.73 -4.69 37.29
N GLU A 97 42.72 -3.79 37.31
CA GLU A 97 43.79 -3.81 38.30
C GLU A 97 43.20 -3.51 39.67
N HIS A 98 43.26 -4.50 40.56
CA HIS A 98 42.64 -4.42 41.87
C HIS A 98 43.70 -4.15 42.94
N LYS A 99 44.08 -2.88 43.12
CA LYS A 99 45.09 -2.48 44.12
C LYS A 99 44.55 -2.21 45.53
N ASN A 100 43.23 -2.18 45.74
CA ASN A 100 42.62 -1.82 47.04
C ASN A 100 41.26 -2.52 47.30
N LEU A 101 41.20 -3.86 47.32
CA LEU A 101 40.04 -4.62 47.84
C LEU A 101 40.46 -4.98 49.26
N GLU A 102 40.32 -4.03 50.17
CA GLU A 102 40.25 -4.38 51.58
C GLU A 102 38.86 -4.95 51.84
N PHE A 103 38.81 -6.22 52.23
CA PHE A 103 37.61 -6.91 52.70
C PHE A 103 37.27 -6.51 54.13
#